data_AF-A0A7S2N469-F1
#
_entry.id   AF-A0A7S2N469-F1
#
_cell.length_a   1.000
_cell.length_b   1.000
_cell.length_c   1.000
_cell.angle_alpha   90.00
_cell.angle_beta   90.00
_cell.angle_gamma   90.00
#
_symmetry.space_group_name_H-M   'P 1'
#
loop_
_entity.id
_entity.type
_entity.pdbx_description
1 polymer ?
#
loop_
_entity_poly.entity_id
_entity_poly.type
_entity_poly.pdbx_seq_one_letter_code
_entity_poly.pdbx_strand_id
1 'polypeptide(L)'
;ERALLAKPPQPRVREPRPSGGAAQSPSLSGAGLARTSPAVVSRPTGRTSFEAMPTEDLVQGFHRSGVQESGGTRGLKHRKFPTAELGGILGARRLPSPGVHRLIKAQQEELPAILASVRAAGPDNFVKRGHWAWYVWPTTKPGVSDPRSVAVENAADVGHVLQGPTLQVWTETLEALTEVLHARRSRRAIPSIDYGRIQFFLQEWRSAEYMEAMKAAPQFAAAIASFGAAWEATG
;
A
#
# COMPACT_ATOMS: atom_id res chain seq x y z
N GLU A 1 34.72 -24.24 -39.24
CA GLU A 1 34.35 -25.41 -38.43
C GLU A 1 33.42 -24.94 -37.30
N ARG A 2 32.15 -25.37 -37.28
CA ARG A 2 31.61 -26.51 -36.49
C ARG A 2 31.98 -26.37 -34.99
N ALA A 3 31.08 -26.29 -34.01
CA ALA A 3 29.66 -26.66 -33.98
C ALA A 3 28.94 -25.99 -32.78
N LEU A 4 27.70 -25.54 -33.03
CA LEU A 4 26.64 -25.41 -32.04
C LEU A 4 25.97 -26.78 -31.90
N LEU A 5 25.89 -27.34 -30.69
CA LEU A 5 24.96 -28.44 -30.39
C LEU A 5 24.65 -28.55 -28.89
N ALA A 6 23.75 -27.70 -28.39
CA ALA A 6 23.11 -27.93 -27.10
C ALA A 6 21.79 -28.69 -27.32
N LYS A 7 21.69 -29.87 -26.71
CA LYS A 7 20.58 -30.81 -26.80
C LYS A 7 19.27 -30.26 -26.19
N PRO A 8 18.11 -30.71 -26.70
CA PRO A 8 16.78 -30.21 -26.34
C PRO A 8 16.29 -30.64 -24.93
N PRO A 9 15.28 -29.92 -24.39
CA PRO A 9 14.73 -30.17 -23.06
C PRO A 9 14.01 -31.53 -22.97
N GLN A 10 14.19 -32.20 -21.83
CA GLN A 10 13.57 -33.47 -21.51
C GLN A 10 12.06 -33.32 -21.23
N PRO A 11 11.21 -34.27 -21.67
CA PRO A 11 9.77 -34.22 -21.45
C PRO A 11 9.40 -34.47 -19.97
N ARG A 12 8.43 -33.67 -19.48
CA ARG A 12 7.84 -33.83 -18.14
C ARG A 12 6.98 -35.08 -18.08
N VAL A 13 7.31 -36.00 -17.18
CA VAL A 13 6.43 -37.12 -16.80
C VAL A 13 5.27 -36.55 -16.00
N ARG A 14 4.04 -36.77 -16.49
CA ARG A 14 2.79 -36.42 -15.81
C ARG A 14 2.42 -37.55 -14.86
N GLU A 15 2.24 -37.26 -13.58
CA GLU A 15 1.62 -38.20 -12.66
C GLU A 15 0.09 -38.21 -12.82
N PRO A 16 -0.55 -39.39 -12.72
CA PRO A 16 -1.98 -39.58 -12.93
C PRO A 16 -2.84 -39.01 -11.79
N ARG A 17 -3.93 -38.34 -12.17
CA ARG A 17 -5.02 -37.93 -11.27
C ARG A 17 -5.73 -39.16 -10.71
N PRO A 18 -5.93 -39.28 -9.39
CA PRO A 18 -6.91 -40.21 -8.86
C PRO A 18 -8.33 -39.74 -9.19
N SER A 19 -9.05 -40.69 -9.79
CA SER A 19 -10.44 -40.71 -10.24
C SER A 19 -11.45 -40.63 -9.09
N GLY A 20 -12.64 -40.14 -9.42
CA GLY A 20 -13.74 -39.85 -8.52
C GLY A 20 -14.20 -41.02 -7.64
N GLY A 21 -14.57 -40.66 -6.41
CA GLY A 21 -15.30 -41.48 -5.46
C GLY A 21 -16.76 -41.03 -5.38
N ALA A 22 -17.63 -42.02 -5.38
CA ALA A 22 -19.07 -42.00 -5.54
C ALA A 22 -19.88 -41.11 -4.58
N ALA A 23 -21.04 -40.74 -5.10
CA ALA A 23 -22.22 -40.26 -4.41
C ALA A 23 -22.61 -41.11 -3.18
N GLN A 24 -23.03 -40.42 -2.12
CA GLN A 24 -24.04 -40.93 -1.19
C GLN A 24 -25.00 -39.79 -0.85
N SER A 25 -26.23 -39.92 -1.34
CA SER A 25 -27.40 -39.24 -0.80
C SER A 25 -27.85 -39.95 0.48
N PRO A 26 -28.36 -39.22 1.47
CA PRO A 26 -29.50 -39.73 2.21
C PRO A 26 -30.70 -38.78 2.16
N SER A 27 -31.81 -39.46 1.91
CA SER A 27 -33.23 -39.12 2.00
C SER A 27 -33.63 -38.16 3.15
N LEU A 28 -34.42 -37.16 2.74
CA LEU A 28 -35.66 -36.62 3.34
C LEU A 28 -36.11 -37.17 4.70
N SER A 29 -36.36 -36.26 5.66
CA SER A 29 -37.66 -36.09 6.35
C SER A 29 -37.59 -34.97 7.39
N GLY A 30 -38.56 -34.05 7.39
CA GLY A 30 -38.69 -33.08 8.49
C GLY A 30 -39.47 -31.82 8.13
N ALA A 31 -40.79 -31.97 8.02
CA ALA A 31 -41.74 -30.87 7.88
C ALA A 31 -41.68 -29.89 9.06
N GLY A 32 -41.81 -28.59 8.77
CA GLY A 32 -41.88 -27.54 9.78
C GLY A 32 -42.23 -26.19 9.17
N LEU A 33 -43.51 -26.02 8.84
CA LEU A 33 -44.10 -24.78 8.34
C LEU A 33 -43.99 -23.65 9.37
N ALA A 34 -43.34 -22.54 8.99
CA ALA A 34 -43.66 -21.21 9.50
C ALA A 34 -43.38 -20.19 8.38
N ARG A 35 -44.41 -19.90 7.58
CA ARG A 35 -44.41 -18.76 6.65
C ARG A 35 -44.58 -17.49 7.47
N THR A 36 -43.53 -16.69 7.57
CA THR A 36 -43.65 -15.27 7.90
C THR A 36 -43.30 -14.47 6.66
N SER A 37 -44.29 -13.72 6.18
CA SER A 37 -44.25 -12.84 5.02
C SER A 37 -43.08 -11.85 5.06
N PRO A 38 -42.35 -11.62 3.96
CA PRO A 38 -41.49 -10.46 3.85
C PRO A 38 -42.33 -9.23 3.47
N ALA A 39 -42.25 -8.19 4.29
CA ALA A 39 -42.71 -6.85 3.94
C ALA A 39 -41.94 -6.36 2.71
N VAL A 40 -42.68 -6.03 1.66
CA VAL A 40 -42.18 -5.32 0.48
C VAL A 40 -41.80 -3.91 0.91
N VAL A 41 -40.51 -3.68 1.17
CA VAL A 41 -39.94 -2.34 1.28
C VAL A 41 -39.54 -1.89 -0.12
N SER A 42 -40.37 -1.06 -0.71
CA SER A 42 -40.09 -0.32 -1.94
C SER A 42 -38.83 0.53 -1.74
N ARG A 43 -37.74 0.16 -2.41
CA ARG A 43 -36.53 1.00 -2.52
C ARG A 43 -36.80 2.13 -3.51
N PRO A 44 -36.56 3.41 -3.15
CA PRO A 44 -36.55 4.49 -4.12
C PRO A 44 -35.36 4.33 -5.07
N THR A 45 -35.64 4.15 -6.34
CA THR A 45 -34.68 4.22 -7.45
C THR A 45 -34.31 5.68 -7.72
N GLY A 46 -33.49 6.25 -6.84
CA GLY A 46 -32.78 7.51 -7.08
C GLY A 46 -31.69 7.30 -8.12
N ARG A 47 -32.06 7.32 -9.40
CA ARG A 47 -31.15 7.34 -10.55
C ARG A 47 -30.54 8.73 -10.64
N THR A 48 -29.44 8.98 -9.94
CA THR A 48 -28.57 10.12 -10.20
C THR A 48 -27.80 9.84 -11.47
N SER A 49 -28.24 10.46 -12.56
CA SER A 49 -27.47 10.59 -13.79
C SER A 49 -26.18 11.34 -13.47
N PHE A 50 -25.05 10.64 -13.38
CA PHE A 50 -23.75 11.28 -13.49
C PHE A 50 -23.57 11.64 -14.95
N GLU A 51 -23.77 12.93 -15.23
CA GLU A 51 -23.47 13.56 -16.50
C GLU A 51 -21.98 13.36 -16.78
N ALA A 52 -21.69 12.59 -17.83
CA ALA A 52 -20.33 12.41 -18.31
C ALA A 52 -19.83 13.75 -18.84
N MET A 53 -18.87 14.36 -18.15
CA MET A 53 -18.17 15.51 -18.68
C MET A 53 -17.25 15.06 -19.82
N PRO A 54 -17.22 15.77 -20.95
CA PRO A 54 -16.32 15.47 -22.05
C PRO A 54 -14.88 15.75 -21.62
N THR A 55 -14.05 14.71 -21.64
CA THR A 55 -12.58 14.85 -21.68
C THR A 55 -12.20 15.40 -23.04
N GLU A 56 -12.15 16.73 -23.15
CA GLU A 56 -11.50 17.39 -24.27
C GLU A 56 -9.98 17.34 -24.13
N ASP A 57 -9.37 17.16 -25.30
CA ASP A 57 -7.97 17.14 -25.64
C ASP A 57 -7.08 18.10 -24.83
N LEU A 58 -6.07 17.55 -24.18
CA LEU A 58 -4.84 18.28 -23.90
C LEU A 58 -3.63 17.48 -24.39
N VAL A 59 -3.55 17.36 -25.72
CA VAL A 59 -2.28 17.15 -26.42
C VAL A 59 -1.65 18.52 -26.61
N GLN A 60 -0.73 18.91 -25.72
CA GLN A 60 0.24 19.96 -26.03
C GLN A 60 1.65 19.50 -25.69
N GLY A 61 2.49 19.58 -26.72
CA GLY A 61 3.79 18.96 -26.80
C GLY A 61 4.82 19.55 -25.86
N PHE A 62 5.59 18.66 -25.24
CA PHE A 62 6.87 19.01 -24.66
C PHE A 62 7.94 19.02 -25.75
N HIS A 63 8.27 20.23 -26.21
CA HIS A 63 9.50 20.48 -26.96
C HIS A 63 10.71 20.16 -26.05
N ARG A 64 11.51 19.19 -26.49
CA ARG A 64 12.89 18.98 -26.04
C ARG A 64 13.72 20.20 -26.41
N SER A 65 14.01 21.06 -25.44
CA SER A 65 15.16 21.96 -25.51
C SER A 65 16.38 21.25 -24.95
N GLY A 66 17.36 21.02 -25.82
CA GLY A 66 18.67 20.49 -25.46
C GLY A 66 19.37 21.43 -24.47
N VAL A 67 19.86 20.84 -23.38
CA VAL A 67 20.78 21.50 -22.46
C VAL A 67 22.18 21.00 -22.74
N GLN A 68 23.03 21.97 -23.05
CA GLN A 68 24.43 21.91 -23.38
C GLN A 68 25.24 21.46 -22.16
N GLU A 69 25.92 20.31 -22.25
CA GLU A 69 26.89 19.86 -21.26
C GLU A 69 28.16 20.70 -21.36
N SER A 70 28.24 21.76 -20.56
CA SER A 70 29.49 22.47 -20.30
C SER A 70 30.17 21.85 -19.07
N GLY A 71 31.26 21.12 -19.33
CA GLY A 71 32.14 20.56 -18.32
C GLY A 71 32.73 21.63 -17.39
N GLY A 72 32.65 21.36 -16.10
CA GLY A 72 33.22 22.20 -15.05
C GLY A 72 33.64 21.35 -13.86
N THR A 73 34.85 20.82 -13.91
CA THR A 73 35.54 20.17 -12.79
C THR A 73 35.85 21.21 -11.70
N ARG A 74 34.92 21.42 -10.76
CA ARG A 74 35.19 22.19 -9.53
C ARG A 74 35.52 21.25 -8.40
N GLY A 75 36.74 21.38 -7.89
CA GLY A 75 37.32 20.59 -6.82
C GLY A 75 36.44 20.53 -5.57
N LEU A 76 36.20 19.32 -5.10
CA LEU A 76 35.67 19.03 -3.77
C LEU A 76 36.70 19.48 -2.73
N LYS A 77 36.56 20.70 -2.23
CA LYS A 77 37.14 21.07 -0.93
C LYS A 77 36.33 20.33 0.13
N HIS A 78 36.97 19.36 0.80
CA HIS A 78 36.46 18.70 2.00
C HIS A 78 35.96 19.74 3.00
N ARG A 79 34.64 19.96 3.05
CA ARG A 79 33.99 20.64 4.16
C ARG A 79 34.04 19.67 5.34
N LYS A 80 34.87 19.99 6.34
CA LYS A 80 34.74 19.46 7.69
C LYS A 80 33.31 19.77 8.15
N PHE A 81 32.44 18.77 8.18
CA PHE A 81 31.16 18.89 8.85
C PHE A 81 31.47 19.05 10.34
N PRO A 82 31.04 20.13 11.00
CA PRO A 82 31.18 20.24 12.44
C PRO A 82 30.39 19.09 13.06
N THR A 83 31.11 18.21 13.74
CA THR A 83 30.56 17.18 14.61
C THR A 83 29.61 17.87 15.57
N ALA A 84 28.32 17.63 15.38
CA ALA A 84 27.26 18.23 16.18
C ALA A 84 27.48 17.88 17.65
N GLU A 85 27.60 18.92 18.47
CA GLU A 85 27.65 18.80 19.92
C GLU A 85 26.35 18.17 20.44
N LEU A 86 26.51 17.00 21.04
CA LEU A 86 25.50 16.23 21.77
C LEU A 86 25.31 16.79 23.19
N GLY A 87 25.05 18.09 23.34
CA GLY A 87 25.08 18.75 24.64
C GLY A 87 24.00 19.81 24.87
N GLY A 88 22.86 19.40 25.43
CA GLY A 88 21.83 20.31 25.97
C GLY A 88 20.88 20.83 24.89
N ILE A 89 19.57 20.91 25.09
CA ILE A 89 18.81 21.19 26.31
C ILE A 89 17.44 20.52 26.09
N LEU A 90 17.00 19.74 27.08
CA LEU A 90 15.62 19.34 27.37
C LEU A 90 14.62 19.58 26.23
N GLY A 91 14.35 18.48 25.51
CA GLY A 91 13.53 18.42 24.30
C GLY A 91 12.28 19.27 24.36
N ALA A 92 12.32 20.39 23.64
CA ALA A 92 11.11 21.03 23.16
C ALA A 92 10.33 19.95 22.41
N ARG A 93 9.25 19.47 23.04
CA ARG A 93 8.35 18.46 22.47
C ARG A 93 7.90 19.01 21.13
N ARG A 94 8.42 18.44 20.04
CA ARG A 94 8.03 18.89 18.69
C ARG A 94 6.53 18.67 18.57
N LEU A 95 5.81 19.72 18.20
CA LEU A 95 4.39 19.61 17.96
C LEU A 95 4.17 18.86 16.64
N PRO A 96 3.08 18.07 16.54
CA PRO A 96 2.71 17.43 15.29
C PRO A 96 2.53 18.46 14.16
N SER A 97 3.00 18.13 12.96
CA SER A 97 2.89 18.98 11.78
C SER A 97 1.43 19.07 11.29
N PRO A 98 1.05 20.12 10.52
CA PRO A 98 -0.24 20.15 9.84
C PRO A 98 -0.46 18.97 8.88
N GLY A 99 0.62 18.40 8.33
CA GLY A 99 0.58 17.25 7.41
C GLY A 99 0.00 16.00 8.06
N VAL A 100 0.36 15.71 9.31
CA VAL A 100 -0.12 14.50 10.00
C VAL A 100 -1.59 14.61 10.41
N HIS A 101 -2.09 15.81 10.72
CA HIS A 101 -3.53 15.98 10.97
C HIS A 101 -4.38 15.69 9.72
N ARG A 102 -3.90 16.12 8.54
CA ARG A 102 -4.53 15.79 7.26
C ARG A 102 -4.44 14.29 6.97
N LEU A 103 -3.32 13.65 7.32
CA LEU A 103 -3.15 12.20 7.20
C LEU A 103 -4.19 11.44 8.03
N ILE A 104 -4.34 11.76 9.32
CA ILE A 104 -5.30 11.07 10.20
C ILE A 104 -6.71 11.21 9.62
N LYS A 105 -7.11 12.43 9.23
CA LYS A 105 -8.43 12.66 8.61
C LYS A 105 -8.60 11.83 7.33
N ALA A 106 -7.60 11.82 6.44
CA ALA A 106 -7.64 11.01 5.22
C ALA A 106 -7.73 9.51 5.53
N GLN A 107 -6.99 9.04 6.53
CA GLN A 107 -7.02 7.65 6.94
C GLN A 107 -8.39 7.24 7.50
N GLN A 108 -9.03 8.10 8.30
CA GLN A 108 -10.38 7.85 8.82
C GLN A 108 -11.41 7.70 7.70
N GLU A 109 -11.29 8.50 6.65
CA GLU A 109 -12.22 8.51 5.51
C GLU A 109 -11.96 7.35 4.53
N GLU A 110 -10.70 6.99 4.30
CA GLU A 110 -10.31 6.13 3.17
C GLU A 110 -9.95 4.69 3.58
N LEU A 111 -9.27 4.49 4.71
CA LEU A 111 -8.77 3.15 5.10
C LEU A 111 -9.88 2.11 5.27
N PRO A 112 -11.05 2.41 5.89
CA PRO A 112 -12.12 1.43 6.01
C PRO A 112 -12.58 0.89 4.65
N ALA A 113 -12.72 1.77 3.65
CA ALA A 113 -13.14 1.38 2.30
C ALA A 113 -12.04 0.59 1.58
N ILE A 114 -10.78 0.98 1.73
CA ILE A 114 -9.62 0.26 1.18
C ILE A 114 -9.56 -1.15 1.75
N LEU A 115 -9.59 -1.30 3.08
CA LEU A 115 -9.55 -2.59 3.75
C LEU A 115 -10.72 -3.49 3.34
N ALA A 116 -11.94 -2.93 3.28
CA ALA A 116 -13.11 -3.65 2.79
C ALA A 116 -12.92 -4.14 1.34
N SER A 117 -12.32 -3.32 0.47
CA SER A 117 -12.05 -3.70 -0.92
C SER A 117 -11.00 -4.82 -1.05
N VAL A 118 -9.96 -4.81 -0.21
CA VAL A 118 -8.95 -5.87 -0.16
C VAL A 118 -9.60 -7.18 0.28
N ARG A 119 -10.36 -7.15 1.39
CA ARG A 119 -11.05 -8.33 1.92
C ARG A 119 -12.08 -8.89 0.95
N ALA A 120 -12.86 -8.03 0.29
CA ALA A 120 -13.88 -8.46 -0.66
C ALA A 120 -13.30 -9.10 -1.92
N ALA A 121 -12.17 -8.60 -2.42
CA ALA A 121 -11.49 -9.21 -3.57
C ALA A 121 -10.77 -10.52 -3.21
N GLY A 122 -10.27 -10.61 -1.97
CA GLY A 122 -9.42 -11.71 -1.52
C GLY A 122 -7.97 -11.57 -2.01
N PRO A 123 -7.03 -12.27 -1.35
CA PRO A 123 -5.59 -12.06 -1.56
C PRO A 123 -5.10 -12.40 -2.97
N ASP A 124 -5.70 -13.39 -3.64
CA ASP A 124 -5.31 -13.80 -5.00
C ASP A 124 -5.76 -12.80 -6.09
N ASN A 125 -6.88 -12.09 -5.86
CA ASN A 125 -7.53 -11.29 -6.91
C ASN A 125 -7.40 -9.79 -6.70
N PHE A 126 -7.01 -9.34 -5.50
CA PHE A 126 -6.91 -7.91 -5.22
C PHE A 126 -5.94 -7.20 -6.18
N VAL A 127 -6.38 -6.06 -6.70
CA VAL A 127 -5.57 -5.10 -7.46
C VAL A 127 -5.93 -3.71 -6.96
N LYS A 128 -4.93 -2.96 -6.51
CA LYS A 128 -5.09 -1.57 -6.06
C LYS A 128 -5.68 -0.73 -7.19
N ARG A 129 -6.80 -0.06 -6.89
CA ARG A 129 -7.46 0.93 -7.75
C ARG A 129 -7.64 2.23 -6.97
N GLY A 130 -7.42 3.37 -7.62
CA GLY A 130 -7.58 4.69 -7.02
C GLY A 130 -6.31 5.30 -6.43
N HIS A 131 -6.48 6.48 -5.85
CA HIS A 131 -5.42 7.44 -5.51
C HIS A 131 -5.23 7.58 -3.99
N TRP A 132 -5.01 6.45 -3.30
CA TRP A 132 -4.90 6.42 -1.84
C TRP A 132 -3.53 5.99 -1.30
N ALA A 133 -2.52 5.88 -2.18
CA ALA A 133 -1.18 5.41 -1.80
C ALA A 133 -0.55 6.27 -0.68
N TRP A 134 -0.82 7.57 -0.66
CA TRP A 134 -0.29 8.51 0.36
C TRP A 134 -0.84 8.27 1.76
N TYR A 135 -2.03 7.67 1.88
CA TYR A 135 -2.68 7.46 3.17
C TYR A 135 -2.27 6.13 3.82
N VAL A 136 -1.89 5.15 2.98
CA VAL A 136 -1.40 3.83 3.42
C VAL A 136 0.12 3.82 3.61
N TRP A 137 0.87 4.51 2.74
CA TRP A 137 2.33 4.59 2.75
C TRP A 137 2.81 6.06 2.83
N PRO A 138 2.49 6.77 3.92
CA PRO A 138 2.87 8.17 4.10
C PRO A 138 4.39 8.32 4.28
N THR A 139 4.94 9.37 3.67
CA THR A 139 6.37 9.70 3.75
C THR A 139 6.59 11.07 4.36
N THR A 140 7.84 11.44 4.62
CA THR A 140 8.25 12.78 5.05
C THR A 140 7.91 13.86 4.03
N LYS A 141 7.87 13.50 2.75
CA LYS A 141 7.50 14.42 1.66
C LYS A 141 6.05 14.21 1.23
N PRO A 142 5.26 15.30 1.07
CA PRO A 142 3.97 15.19 0.42
C PRO A 142 4.14 14.75 -1.05
N GLY A 143 3.18 13.98 -1.55
CA GLY A 143 3.19 13.58 -2.96
C GLY A 143 2.82 14.73 -3.89
N VAL A 144 3.45 14.81 -5.06
CA VAL A 144 3.14 15.85 -6.07
C VAL A 144 1.66 15.81 -6.51
N SER A 145 1.06 14.62 -6.54
CA SER A 145 -0.36 14.42 -6.91
C SER A 145 -1.25 14.10 -5.72
N ASP A 146 -0.79 14.36 -4.50
CA ASP A 146 -1.58 14.15 -3.29
C ASP A 146 -2.52 15.35 -3.06
N PRO A 147 -3.84 15.19 -3.26
CA PRO A 147 -4.79 16.30 -3.13
C PRO A 147 -4.90 16.83 -1.70
N ARG A 148 -4.46 16.05 -0.70
CA ARG A 148 -4.53 16.41 0.72
C ARG A 148 -3.18 16.82 1.28
N SER A 149 -2.10 16.72 0.50
CA SER A 149 -0.73 17.06 0.91
C SER A 149 -0.37 16.47 2.28
N VAL A 150 -0.63 15.18 2.50
CA VAL A 150 -0.34 14.47 3.74
C VAL A 150 1.16 14.19 3.84
N ALA A 151 1.69 14.23 5.06
CA ALA A 151 3.11 13.95 5.34
C ALA A 151 3.30 13.54 6.80
N VAL A 152 4.38 12.80 7.07
CA VAL A 152 4.88 12.46 8.41
C VAL A 152 6.32 12.93 8.48
N GLU A 153 6.55 14.14 8.97
CA GLU A 153 7.79 14.89 8.79
C GLU A 153 8.87 14.56 9.83
N ASN A 154 8.48 13.99 10.98
CA ASN A 154 9.36 13.73 12.12
C ASN A 154 8.76 12.69 13.10
N ALA A 155 9.52 12.26 14.12
CA ALA A 155 9.03 11.29 15.11
C ALA A 155 7.81 11.74 15.92
N ALA A 156 7.59 13.04 16.14
CA ALA A 156 6.39 13.51 16.85
C ALA A 156 5.12 13.28 16.02
N ASP A 157 5.22 13.42 14.68
CA ASP A 157 4.14 13.07 13.76
C ASP A 157 3.83 11.57 13.82
N VAL A 158 4.87 10.72 13.82
CA VAL A 158 4.72 9.26 13.97
C VAL A 158 3.99 8.95 15.29
N GLY A 159 4.47 9.49 16.40
CA GLY A 159 3.83 9.30 17.71
C GLY A 159 2.36 9.76 17.70
N HIS A 160 2.08 10.90 17.06
CA HIS A 160 0.72 11.43 16.95
C HIS A 160 -0.21 10.53 16.13
N VAL A 161 0.25 10.03 14.98
CA VAL A 161 -0.54 9.15 14.13
C VAL A 161 -0.80 7.81 14.81
N LEU A 162 0.19 7.26 15.53
CA LEU A 162 0.08 5.97 16.23
C LEU A 162 -0.80 6.04 17.47
N GLN A 163 -0.94 7.22 18.09
CA GLN A 163 -1.93 7.46 19.14
C GLN A 163 -3.32 7.80 18.58
N GLY A 164 -3.42 7.96 17.25
CA GLY A 164 -4.63 8.33 16.56
C GLY A 164 -5.64 7.19 16.44
N PRO A 165 -6.91 7.51 16.11
CA PRO A 165 -7.99 6.54 16.02
C PRO A 165 -7.86 5.58 14.82
N THR A 166 -6.92 5.83 13.91
CA THR A 166 -6.74 5.06 12.68
C THR A 166 -5.72 3.93 12.81
N LEU A 167 -5.00 3.83 13.94
CA LEU A 167 -3.92 2.86 14.12
C LEU A 167 -4.38 1.43 13.79
N GLN A 168 -5.52 1.01 14.34
CA GLN A 168 -6.01 -0.37 14.17
C GLN A 168 -6.34 -0.67 12.70
N VAL A 169 -7.18 0.16 12.05
CA VAL A 169 -7.55 -0.06 10.65
C VAL A 169 -6.35 0.04 9.71
N TRP A 170 -5.34 0.86 10.05
CA TRP A 170 -4.11 0.95 9.28
C TRP A 170 -3.25 -0.31 9.42
N THR A 171 -3.13 -0.85 10.63
CA THR A 171 -2.46 -2.12 10.91
C THR A 171 -3.09 -3.24 10.08
N GLU A 172 -4.41 -3.40 10.16
CA GLU A 172 -5.16 -4.41 9.42
C GLU A 172 -5.03 -4.24 7.89
N THR A 173 -4.92 -2.99 7.41
CA THR A 173 -4.70 -2.70 5.98
C THR A 173 -3.34 -3.19 5.51
N LEU A 174 -2.28 -2.95 6.29
CA LEU A 174 -0.93 -3.43 5.95
C LEU A 174 -0.85 -4.96 5.99
N GLU A 175 -1.49 -5.60 6.97
CA GLU A 175 -1.56 -7.06 7.07
C GLU A 175 -2.30 -7.67 5.87
N ALA A 176 -3.47 -7.14 5.51
CA ALA A 176 -4.22 -7.62 4.35
C ALA A 176 -3.43 -7.44 3.04
N LEU A 177 -2.70 -6.34 2.88
CA LEU A 177 -1.81 -6.15 1.73
C LEU A 177 -0.61 -7.10 1.74
N THR A 178 -0.13 -7.51 2.92
CA THR A 178 0.92 -8.52 3.07
C THR A 178 0.44 -9.88 2.57
N GLU A 179 -0.78 -10.28 2.93
CA GLU A 179 -1.42 -11.51 2.43
C GLU A 179 -1.54 -11.52 0.89
N VAL A 180 -1.92 -10.38 0.30
CA VAL A 180 -1.98 -10.22 -1.16
C VAL A 180 -0.61 -10.48 -1.79
N LEU A 181 0.46 -9.89 -1.24
CA LEU A 181 1.82 -10.07 -1.77
C LEU A 181 2.27 -11.54 -1.67
N HIS A 182 1.98 -12.20 -0.55
CA HIS A 182 2.32 -13.61 -0.36
C HIS A 182 1.56 -14.54 -1.33
N ALA A 183 0.25 -14.37 -1.44
CA ALA A 183 -0.59 -15.20 -2.31
C ALA A 183 -0.15 -15.08 -3.77
N ARG A 184 0.08 -13.85 -4.23
CA ARG A 184 0.41 -13.58 -5.63
C ARG A 184 1.88 -13.78 -5.98
N ARG A 185 2.77 -13.82 -4.98
CA ARG A 185 4.24 -13.88 -5.15
C ARG A 185 4.76 -12.84 -6.14
N SER A 186 4.13 -11.67 -6.17
CA SER A 186 4.39 -10.61 -7.14
C SER A 186 3.82 -9.28 -6.67
N ARG A 187 4.53 -8.18 -6.96
CA ARG A 187 4.07 -6.81 -6.71
C ARG A 187 2.97 -6.32 -7.65
N ARG A 188 2.56 -7.09 -8.66
CA ARG A 188 1.60 -6.68 -9.72
C ARG A 188 0.19 -6.32 -9.23
N ALA A 189 -0.16 -6.64 -7.98
CA ALA A 189 -1.38 -6.12 -7.36
C ALA A 189 -1.32 -4.61 -7.10
N ILE A 190 -0.12 -4.04 -7.06
CA ILE A 190 0.13 -2.61 -6.85
C ILE A 190 0.69 -2.02 -8.14
N PRO A 191 0.17 -0.88 -8.64
CA PRO A 191 0.73 -0.20 -9.80
C PRO A 191 2.19 0.20 -9.59
N SER A 192 3.03 0.06 -10.63
CA SER A 192 4.47 0.36 -10.56
C SER A 192 4.79 1.81 -10.19
N ILE A 193 3.89 2.76 -10.47
CA ILE A 193 4.02 4.17 -10.08
C ILE A 193 4.09 4.36 -8.55
N ASP A 194 3.55 3.43 -7.77
CA ASP A 194 3.57 3.50 -6.29
C ASP A 194 4.82 2.84 -5.68
N TYR A 195 5.63 2.12 -6.46
CA TYR A 195 6.76 1.33 -5.94
C TYR A 195 7.78 2.19 -5.21
N GLY A 196 8.15 3.33 -5.79
CA GLY A 196 9.10 4.25 -5.17
C GLY A 196 8.59 4.78 -3.83
N ARG A 197 7.29 5.05 -3.72
CA ARG A 197 6.69 5.50 -2.45
C ARG A 197 6.72 4.43 -1.39
N ILE A 198 6.39 3.19 -1.75
CA ILE A 198 6.48 2.05 -0.82
C ILE A 198 7.92 1.88 -0.33
N GLN A 199 8.91 2.02 -1.23
CA GLN A 199 10.31 1.95 -0.86
C GLN A 199 10.72 3.06 0.11
N PHE A 200 10.33 4.32 -0.14
CA PHE A 200 10.61 5.43 0.78
C PHE A 200 9.89 5.26 2.12
N PHE A 201 8.62 4.83 2.10
CA PHE A 201 7.86 4.50 3.31
C PHE A 201 8.61 3.46 4.14
N LEU A 202 8.99 2.32 3.56
CA LEU A 202 9.73 1.28 4.29
C LEU A 202 11.08 1.78 4.83
N GLN A 203 11.80 2.59 4.05
CA GLN A 203 13.09 3.16 4.49
C GLN A 203 12.93 4.11 5.68
N GLU A 204 11.99 5.05 5.60
CA GLU A 204 11.75 6.04 6.65
C GLU A 204 11.21 5.38 7.93
N TRP A 205 10.24 4.46 7.79
CA TRP A 205 9.61 3.80 8.93
C TRP A 205 10.49 2.75 9.60
N ARG A 206 11.55 2.27 8.94
CA ARG A 206 12.59 1.44 9.56
C ARG A 206 13.74 2.25 10.15
N SER A 207 13.71 3.58 10.08
CA SER A 207 14.72 4.43 10.70
C SER A 207 14.69 4.28 12.23
N ALA A 208 15.84 4.44 12.89
CA ALA A 208 15.94 4.33 14.35
C ALA A 208 15.00 5.31 15.08
N GLU A 209 14.84 6.51 14.53
CA GLU A 209 13.95 7.54 15.08
C GLU A 209 12.48 7.09 15.05
N TYR A 210 11.99 6.52 13.94
CA TYR A 210 10.59 6.09 13.84
C TYR A 210 10.36 4.79 14.60
N MET A 211 11.34 3.88 14.62
CA MET A 211 11.31 2.66 15.41
C MET A 211 11.18 2.94 16.91
N GLU A 212 11.84 3.99 17.42
CA GLU A 212 11.68 4.42 18.82
C GLU A 212 10.25 4.85 19.12
N ALA A 213 9.65 5.67 18.25
CA ALA A 213 8.26 6.10 18.38
C ALA A 213 7.26 4.93 18.29
N MET A 214 7.56 3.92 17.45
CA MET A 214 6.72 2.73 17.27
C MET A 214 6.74 1.75 18.45
N LYS A 215 7.62 1.90 19.45
CA LYS A 215 7.61 1.04 20.65
C LYS A 215 6.27 1.04 21.38
N ALA A 216 5.52 2.14 21.28
CA ALA A 216 4.17 2.25 21.84
C ALA A 216 3.09 1.46 21.07
N ALA A 217 3.40 0.97 19.86
CA ALA A 217 2.47 0.27 18.97
C ALA A 217 3.13 -0.98 18.33
N PRO A 218 3.46 -2.02 19.12
CA PRO A 218 4.25 -3.17 18.66
C PRO A 218 3.55 -3.98 17.55
N GLN A 219 2.22 -4.07 17.56
CA GLN A 219 1.46 -4.75 16.51
C GLN A 219 1.63 -4.07 15.15
N PHE A 220 1.55 -2.73 15.14
CA PHE A 220 1.78 -1.95 13.92
C PHE A 220 3.22 -2.06 13.41
N ALA A 221 4.21 -2.05 14.32
CA ALA A 221 5.60 -2.29 13.97
C ALA A 221 5.79 -3.67 13.31
N ALA A 222 5.14 -4.71 13.84
CA ALA A 222 5.16 -6.05 13.26
C ALA A 222 4.48 -6.11 11.88
N ALA A 223 3.39 -5.36 11.68
CA ALA A 223 2.73 -5.25 10.38
C ALA A 223 3.62 -4.58 9.33
N ILE A 224 4.32 -3.48 9.67
CA ILE A 224 5.31 -2.85 8.78
C ILE A 224 6.45 -3.82 8.44
N ALA A 225 6.97 -4.53 9.44
CA ALA A 225 8.06 -5.49 9.23
C ALA A 225 7.63 -6.61 8.27
N SER A 226 6.46 -7.21 8.51
CA SER A 226 5.88 -8.26 7.67
C SER A 226 5.61 -7.79 6.25
N PHE A 227 4.97 -6.62 6.09
CA PHE A 227 4.71 -6.02 4.78
C PHE A 227 6.01 -5.76 4.02
N GLY A 228 7.03 -5.19 4.69
CA GLY A 228 8.31 -4.91 4.06
C GLY A 228 9.06 -6.18 3.62
N ALA A 229 9.01 -7.25 4.42
CA ALA A 229 9.59 -8.54 4.05
C ALA A 229 8.88 -9.16 2.83
N ALA A 230 7.55 -9.14 2.81
CA ALA A 230 6.77 -9.61 1.66
C ALA A 230 7.01 -8.76 0.41
N TRP A 231 7.15 -7.43 0.58
CA TRP A 231 7.49 -6.52 -0.50
C TRP A 231 8.84 -6.87 -1.12
N GLU A 232 9.88 -7.04 -0.31
CA GLU A 232 11.24 -7.39 -0.75
C GLU A 232 11.28 -8.76 -1.45
N ALA A 233 10.58 -9.76 -0.92
CA ALA A 233 10.54 -11.11 -1.50
C ALA A 233 9.82 -11.21 -2.86
N THR A 234 9.04 -10.18 -3.26
CA THR A 234 8.21 -10.19 -4.47
C THR A 234 8.69 -9.25 -5.58
N GLY A 235 9.87 -8.64 -5.41
CA GLY A 235 10.52 -7.75 -6.39
C GLY A 235 11.57 -8.45 -7.23
#